data_AF-A0A418NV72-F1
#
_entry.id   AF-A0A418NV72-F1
#
_cell.length_a   1.000
_cell.length_b   1.000
_cell.length_c   1.000
_cell.angle_alpha   90.00
_cell.angle_beta   90.00
_cell.angle_gamma   90.00
#
_symmetry.space_group_name_H-M   'P 1'
#
loop_
_entity.id
_entity.type
_entity.pdbx_description
1 polymer ?
#
loop_
_entity_poly.entity_id
_entity_poly.type
_entity_poly.pdbx_seq_one_letter_code
_entity_poly.pdbx_strand_id
1 'polypeptide(L)'
;MELPQKDAFGIRQTINTALEQNEAIWHFRSGWNVAALNCMRDIHAPILEAYGQMLQAEDSTLDTANAALETRFQQMARDNLSNEGESTARSNVRRAAIRLRETHSTSIYNYFASPAARSQFCSAALAVANDYLTTPPTDFATFAISGLQRYEMAFERFYTIYEAYQAASTDWDQRYGARYGASQPGWVALYGTPAQQLAAGVAVQGQLPEDPVAVPDSETGALIPVINVDDTSASTPVVQPIPNDADQ
;
A
#
# COMPACT_ATOMS: atom_id res chain seq x y z
N MET A 1 -10.70 5.81 -3.44
CA MET A 1 -10.23 4.49 -2.94
C MET A 1 -11.33 3.91 -2.07
N GLU A 2 -11.68 2.65 -2.29
CA GLU A 2 -12.58 1.91 -1.40
C GLU A 2 -11.75 1.25 -0.29
N LEU A 3 -12.17 1.45 0.96
CA LEU A 3 -11.47 0.91 2.12
C LEU A 3 -12.05 -0.45 2.52
N PRO A 4 -11.22 -1.39 3.00
CA PRO A 4 -11.72 -2.62 3.59
C PRO A 4 -12.68 -2.33 4.75
N GLN A 5 -13.81 -3.03 4.78
CA GLN A 5 -14.82 -2.87 5.83
C GLN A 5 -14.32 -3.43 7.17
N LYS A 6 -14.79 -2.86 8.27
CA LYS A 6 -14.59 -3.37 9.63
C LYS A 6 -15.73 -4.31 10.01
N ASP A 7 -15.42 -5.40 10.70
CA ASP A 7 -16.42 -6.29 11.28
C ASP A 7 -17.07 -5.70 12.55
N ALA A 8 -17.96 -6.46 13.18
CA ALA A 8 -18.64 -6.07 14.42
C ALA A 8 -17.69 -5.82 15.61
N PHE A 9 -16.45 -6.31 15.54
CA PHE A 9 -15.41 -6.11 16.55
C PHE A 9 -14.46 -4.96 16.20
N GLY A 10 -14.69 -4.27 15.07
CA GLY A 10 -13.86 -3.16 14.61
C GLY A 10 -12.60 -3.59 13.85
N ILE A 11 -12.46 -4.88 13.53
CA ILE A 11 -11.30 -5.42 12.80
C ILE A 11 -11.55 -5.31 11.30
N ARG A 12 -10.62 -4.71 10.57
CA ARG A 12 -10.69 -4.65 9.10
C ARG A 12 -10.59 -6.03 8.49
N GLN A 13 -11.50 -6.31 7.58
CA GLN A 13 -11.55 -7.55 6.81
C GLN A 13 -10.75 -7.35 5.53
N THR A 14 -9.56 -7.93 5.47
CA THR A 14 -8.66 -7.89 4.31
C THR A 14 -8.53 -9.29 3.71
N ILE A 15 -7.75 -9.41 2.64
CA ILE A 15 -7.39 -10.71 2.08
C ILE A 15 -6.54 -11.56 3.05
N ASN A 16 -6.02 -10.95 4.13
CA ASN A 16 -5.18 -11.60 5.12
C ASN A 16 -5.91 -11.92 6.44
N THR A 17 -7.26 -11.85 6.45
CA THR A 17 -8.06 -12.15 7.63
C THR A 17 -8.43 -13.64 7.71
N ALA A 18 -8.42 -14.20 8.94
CA ALA A 18 -8.87 -15.56 9.24
C ALA A 18 -8.19 -16.69 8.42
N LEU A 19 -6.89 -16.54 8.15
CA LEU A 19 -6.11 -17.51 7.38
C LEU A 19 -5.75 -18.74 8.20
N GLU A 20 -5.71 -19.89 7.54
CA GLU A 20 -5.02 -21.08 8.05
C GLU A 20 -3.49 -20.84 8.05
N GLN A 21 -2.74 -21.57 8.89
CA GLN A 21 -1.30 -21.39 9.04
C GLN A 21 -0.54 -21.43 7.70
N ASN A 22 -0.78 -22.43 6.86
CA ASN A 22 -0.10 -22.57 5.56
C ASN A 22 -0.46 -21.44 4.59
N GLU A 23 -1.68 -20.93 4.66
CA GLU A 23 -2.10 -19.77 3.87
C GLU A 23 -1.43 -18.49 4.38
N ALA A 24 -1.35 -18.29 5.70
CA ALA A 24 -0.63 -17.17 6.28
C ALA A 24 0.86 -17.17 5.87
N ILE A 25 1.52 -18.33 5.85
CA ILE A 25 2.92 -18.46 5.36
C ILE A 25 3.02 -18.06 3.89
N TRP A 26 2.08 -18.51 3.05
CA TRP A 26 2.09 -18.17 1.63
C TRP A 26 1.78 -16.69 1.37
N HIS A 27 0.85 -16.09 2.12
CA HIS A 27 0.55 -14.66 2.08
C HIS A 27 1.76 -13.84 2.54
N PHE A 28 2.43 -14.26 3.62
CA PHE A 28 3.66 -13.64 4.10
C PHE A 28 4.77 -13.65 3.04
N ARG A 29 5.04 -14.81 2.44
CA ARG A 29 6.01 -14.94 1.33
C ARG A 29 5.68 -14.00 0.18
N SER A 30 4.39 -13.89 -0.16
CA SER A 30 3.91 -13.04 -1.25
C SER A 30 4.09 -11.56 -0.93
N GLY A 31 3.78 -11.13 0.31
CA GLY A 31 4.07 -9.78 0.79
C GLY A 31 5.57 -9.46 0.73
N TRP A 32 6.42 -10.35 1.24
CA TRP A 32 7.86 -10.14 1.18
C TRP A 32 8.39 -10.06 -0.27
N ASN A 33 7.86 -10.88 -1.19
CA ASN A 33 8.17 -10.76 -2.61
C ASN A 33 7.85 -9.37 -3.16
N VAL A 34 6.64 -8.85 -2.88
CA VAL A 34 6.22 -7.51 -3.29
C VAL A 34 7.14 -6.44 -2.69
N ALA A 35 7.51 -6.56 -1.42
CA ALA A 35 8.43 -5.64 -0.77
C ALA A 35 9.81 -5.65 -1.47
N ALA A 36 10.36 -6.83 -1.75
CA ALA A 36 11.64 -6.98 -2.43
C ALA A 36 11.65 -6.37 -3.85
N LEU A 37 10.49 -6.29 -4.51
CA LEU A 37 10.34 -5.69 -5.84
C LEU A 37 10.01 -4.18 -5.82
N ASN A 38 9.36 -3.67 -4.76
CA ASN A 38 8.80 -2.31 -4.76
C ASN A 38 9.51 -1.36 -3.79
N CYS A 39 10.26 -1.87 -2.81
CA CYS A 39 10.98 -1.08 -1.84
C CYS A 39 12.43 -0.84 -2.31
N MET A 40 12.59 0.01 -3.32
CA MET A 40 13.86 0.15 -4.07
C MET A 40 14.80 1.26 -3.57
N ARG A 41 14.55 1.87 -2.41
CA ARG A 41 15.47 2.88 -1.84
C ARG A 41 16.68 2.18 -1.24
N ASP A 42 17.84 2.84 -1.19
CA ASP A 42 19.08 2.27 -0.64
C ASP A 42 18.91 1.73 0.79
N ILE A 43 18.15 2.44 1.64
CA ILE A 43 17.84 2.01 3.01
C ILE A 43 17.08 0.67 3.07
N HIS A 44 16.39 0.29 1.99
CA HIS A 44 15.62 -0.94 1.89
C HIS A 44 16.41 -2.12 1.28
N ALA A 45 17.69 -1.93 0.91
CA ALA A 45 18.51 -3.00 0.35
C ALA A 45 18.49 -4.33 1.14
N PRO A 46 18.46 -4.36 2.48
CA PRO A 46 18.39 -5.61 3.25
C PRO A 46 17.15 -6.47 2.96
N ILE A 47 16.05 -5.89 2.45
CA ILE A 47 14.81 -6.63 2.17
C ILE A 47 15.05 -7.72 1.12
N LEU A 48 15.75 -7.39 0.03
CA LEU A 48 16.02 -8.32 -1.06
C LEU A 48 17.00 -9.42 -0.64
N GLU A 49 18.04 -9.05 0.12
CA GLU A 49 19.01 -10.00 0.66
C GLU A 49 18.34 -11.01 1.58
N ALA A 50 17.60 -10.53 2.58
CA ALA A 50 16.90 -11.37 3.55
C ALA A 50 15.84 -12.26 2.89
N TYR A 51 15.13 -11.74 1.88
CA TYR A 51 14.18 -12.53 1.09
C TYR A 51 14.86 -13.70 0.38
N GLY A 52 16.00 -13.45 -0.27
CA GLY A 52 16.76 -14.49 -0.96
C GLY A 52 17.27 -15.58 -0.02
N GLN A 53 17.74 -15.20 1.18
CA GLN A 53 18.16 -16.16 2.21
C GLN A 53 16.99 -16.98 2.74
N MET A 54 15.85 -16.33 3.03
CA MET A 54 14.63 -17.00 3.50
C MET A 54 14.12 -18.03 2.50
N LEU A 55 14.11 -17.73 1.20
CA LEU A 55 13.68 -18.69 0.18
C LEU A 55 14.55 -19.96 0.18
N GLN A 56 15.84 -19.85 0.46
CA GLN A 56 16.75 -21.00 0.49
C GLN A 56 16.67 -21.78 1.80
N ALA A 57 16.62 -21.06 2.92
CA ALA A 57 16.61 -21.68 4.25
C ALA A 57 15.27 -22.38 4.56
N GLU A 58 14.15 -21.83 4.07
CA GLU A 58 12.80 -22.25 4.46
C GLU A 58 12.06 -23.03 3.36
N ASP A 59 12.78 -23.46 2.31
CA ASP A 59 12.23 -24.10 1.11
C ASP A 59 11.24 -25.25 1.43
N SER A 60 11.61 -26.14 2.36
CA SER A 60 10.74 -27.25 2.78
C SER A 60 9.42 -26.78 3.41
N THR A 61 9.44 -25.70 4.19
CA THR A 61 8.23 -25.15 4.82
C THR A 61 7.36 -24.46 3.77
N LEU A 62 7.98 -23.74 2.83
CA LEU A 62 7.31 -23.08 1.72
C LEU A 62 6.66 -24.09 0.76
N ASP A 63 7.31 -25.21 0.47
CA ASP A 63 6.77 -26.31 -0.33
C ASP A 63 5.54 -26.94 0.33
N THR A 64 5.62 -27.16 1.64
CA THR A 64 4.50 -27.67 2.43
C THR A 64 3.31 -26.71 2.37
N ALA A 65 3.55 -25.42 2.55
CA ALA A 65 2.52 -24.40 2.45
C ALA A 65 1.89 -24.35 1.05
N ASN A 66 2.70 -24.42 -0.01
CA ASN A 66 2.22 -24.42 -1.39
C ASN A 66 1.40 -25.67 -1.73
N ALA A 67 1.80 -26.86 -1.27
CA ALA A 67 1.06 -28.10 -1.47
C ALA A 67 -0.30 -28.08 -0.74
N ALA A 68 -0.36 -27.51 0.46
CA ALA A 68 -1.60 -27.31 1.21
C ALA A 68 -2.56 -26.36 0.46
N LEU A 69 -2.04 -25.26 -0.09
CA LEU A 69 -2.84 -24.33 -0.89
C LEU A 69 -3.40 -24.95 -2.16
N GLU A 70 -2.57 -25.72 -2.89
CA GLU A 70 -3.02 -26.43 -4.08
C GLU A 70 -4.17 -27.40 -3.74
N THR A 71 -4.04 -28.14 -2.63
CA THR A 71 -5.09 -29.04 -2.14
C THR A 71 -6.38 -28.28 -1.83
N ARG A 72 -6.27 -27.13 -1.14
CA ARG A 72 -7.43 -26.30 -0.83
C ARG A 72 -8.12 -25.76 -2.08
N PHE A 73 -7.38 -25.22 -3.05
CA PHE A 73 -7.98 -24.71 -4.28
C PHE A 73 -8.59 -25.81 -5.14
N GLN A 74 -8.03 -27.02 -5.13
CA GLN A 74 -8.68 -28.19 -5.75
C GLN A 74 -9.99 -28.56 -5.07
N GLN A 75 -10.06 -28.47 -3.74
CA GLN A 75 -11.28 -28.73 -3.00
C GLN A 75 -12.34 -27.66 -3.29
N MET A 76 -11.98 -26.37 -3.18
CA MET A 76 -12.88 -25.26 -3.53
C MET A 76 -13.37 -25.35 -4.97
N ALA A 77 -12.50 -25.70 -5.91
CA ALA A 77 -12.87 -25.89 -7.31
C ALA A 77 -13.88 -27.02 -7.49
N ARG A 78 -13.69 -28.15 -6.79
CA ARG A 78 -14.64 -29.26 -6.82
C ARG A 78 -16.00 -28.86 -6.26
N ASP A 79 -16.00 -28.13 -5.14
CA ASP A 79 -17.24 -27.70 -4.48
C ASP A 79 -18.00 -26.70 -5.35
N ASN A 80 -17.32 -25.72 -5.94
CA ASN A 80 -17.93 -24.76 -6.87
C ASN A 80 -18.54 -25.46 -8.09
N LEU A 81 -17.78 -26.35 -8.75
CA LEU A 81 -18.29 -27.11 -9.90
C LEU A 81 -19.50 -27.97 -9.52
N SER A 82 -19.45 -28.62 -8.35
CA SER A 82 -20.57 -29.44 -7.86
C SER A 82 -21.82 -28.59 -7.60
N ASN A 83 -21.68 -27.41 -7.01
CA ASN A 83 -22.77 -26.50 -6.71
C ASN A 83 -23.40 -25.92 -7.99
N GLU A 84 -22.61 -25.75 -9.04
CA GLU A 84 -23.03 -25.28 -10.36
C GLU A 84 -23.59 -26.40 -11.26
N GLY A 85 -23.56 -27.66 -10.80
CA GLY A 85 -23.98 -28.83 -11.59
C GLY A 85 -23.02 -29.19 -12.72
N GLU A 86 -21.78 -28.68 -12.67
CA GLU A 86 -20.74 -28.95 -13.66
C GLU A 86 -19.97 -30.26 -13.35
N SER A 87 -19.24 -30.75 -14.36
CA SER A 87 -18.48 -32.00 -14.21
C SER A 87 -17.26 -31.83 -13.30
N THR A 88 -17.22 -32.61 -12.21
CA THR A 88 -16.10 -32.69 -11.26
C THR A 88 -14.98 -33.65 -11.69
N ALA A 89 -14.90 -33.96 -12.99
CA ALA A 89 -13.79 -34.72 -13.55
C ALA A 89 -12.43 -34.06 -13.24
N ARG A 90 -11.39 -34.87 -13.04
CA ARG A 90 -10.06 -34.40 -12.61
C ARG A 90 -9.52 -33.24 -13.44
N SER A 91 -9.69 -33.27 -14.77
CA SER A 91 -9.24 -32.21 -15.67
C SER A 91 -10.00 -30.89 -15.49
N ASN A 92 -11.30 -30.94 -15.18
CA ASN A 92 -12.11 -29.75 -14.92
C ASN A 92 -11.75 -29.11 -13.58
N VAL A 93 -11.67 -29.94 -12.52
CA VAL A 93 -11.24 -29.48 -11.19
C VAL A 93 -9.87 -28.83 -11.27
N ARG A 94 -8.90 -29.44 -11.97
CA ARG A 94 -7.56 -28.87 -12.15
C ARG A 94 -7.60 -27.49 -12.82
N ARG A 95 -8.36 -27.33 -13.91
CA ARG A 95 -8.47 -26.03 -14.59
C ARG A 95 -9.16 -24.96 -13.74
N ALA A 96 -10.21 -25.34 -13.01
CA ALA A 96 -10.91 -24.44 -12.10
C ALA A 96 -10.02 -24.04 -10.90
N ALA A 97 -9.29 -24.98 -10.32
CA ALA A 97 -8.36 -24.74 -9.22
C ALA A 97 -7.25 -23.76 -9.61
N ILE A 98 -6.64 -23.94 -10.79
CA ILE A 98 -5.64 -22.99 -11.32
C ILE A 98 -6.24 -21.59 -11.40
N ARG A 99 -7.43 -21.43 -11.99
CA ARG A 99 -8.08 -20.11 -12.10
C ARG A 99 -8.36 -19.46 -10.74
N LEU A 100 -8.82 -20.24 -9.76
CA LEU A 100 -9.05 -19.75 -8.39
C LEU A 100 -7.74 -19.29 -7.75
N ARG A 101 -6.69 -20.12 -7.85
CA ARG A 101 -5.37 -19.82 -7.31
C ARG A 101 -4.75 -18.57 -7.93
N GLU A 102 -4.77 -18.44 -9.26
CA GLU A 102 -4.21 -17.28 -9.96
C GLU A 102 -4.99 -15.99 -9.65
N THR A 103 -6.31 -16.07 -9.55
CA THR A 103 -7.15 -14.94 -9.12
C THR A 103 -6.81 -14.52 -7.69
N HIS A 104 -6.69 -15.48 -6.77
CA HIS A 104 -6.35 -15.22 -5.37
C HIS A 104 -4.95 -14.61 -5.24
N SER A 105 -3.97 -15.19 -5.94
CA SER A 105 -2.61 -14.66 -6.05
C SER A 105 -2.62 -13.21 -6.50
N THR A 106 -3.29 -12.92 -7.62
CA THR A 106 -3.39 -11.56 -8.17
C THR A 106 -3.96 -10.58 -7.14
N SER A 107 -5.01 -10.96 -6.41
CA SER A 107 -5.59 -10.13 -5.35
C SER A 107 -4.61 -9.83 -4.21
N ILE A 108 -3.77 -10.79 -3.81
CA ILE A 108 -2.76 -10.59 -2.77
C ILE A 108 -1.64 -9.68 -3.24
N TYR A 109 -1.13 -9.90 -4.46
CA TYR A 109 -0.10 -9.03 -5.04
C TYR A 109 -0.62 -7.60 -5.17
N ASN A 110 -1.85 -7.41 -5.64
CA ASN A 110 -2.49 -6.10 -5.73
C ASN A 110 -2.67 -5.45 -4.36
N TYR A 111 -3.04 -6.23 -3.35
CA TYR A 111 -3.16 -5.75 -1.97
C TYR A 111 -1.82 -5.21 -1.48
N PHE A 112 -0.76 -6.02 -1.50
CA PHE A 112 0.55 -5.59 -1.02
C PHE A 112 1.20 -4.50 -1.89
N ALA A 113 0.82 -4.40 -3.17
CA ALA A 113 1.31 -3.37 -4.09
C ALA A 113 0.54 -2.03 -3.97
N SER A 114 -0.37 -1.88 -3.01
CA SER A 114 -1.14 -0.64 -2.81
C SER A 114 -0.20 0.58 -2.65
N PRO A 115 -0.22 1.54 -3.61
CA PRO A 115 0.73 2.67 -3.58
C PRO A 115 0.60 3.54 -2.33
N ALA A 116 -0.61 3.65 -1.79
CA ALA A 116 -0.90 4.55 -0.67
C ALA A 116 -0.34 4.03 0.67
N ALA A 117 -0.28 2.71 0.85
CA ALA A 117 0.31 2.07 2.03
C ALA A 117 1.82 1.78 1.86
N ARG A 118 2.37 1.94 0.64
CA ARG A 118 3.74 1.50 0.28
C ARG A 118 4.82 1.99 1.24
N SER A 119 4.77 3.25 1.68
CA SER A 119 5.79 3.81 2.58
C SER A 119 5.83 3.08 3.93
N GLN A 120 4.66 2.88 4.53
CA GLN A 120 4.52 2.16 5.80
C GLN A 120 4.89 0.67 5.62
N PHE A 121 4.44 0.08 4.51
CA PHE A 121 4.74 -1.31 4.19
C PHE A 121 6.25 -1.56 4.01
N CYS A 122 6.96 -0.71 3.26
CA CYS A 122 8.41 -0.84 3.09
C CYS A 122 9.17 -0.68 4.41
N SER A 123 8.72 0.20 5.29
CA SER A 123 9.30 0.36 6.63
C SER A 123 9.12 -0.90 7.48
N ALA A 124 7.92 -1.50 7.45
CA ALA A 124 7.64 -2.75 8.16
C ALA A 124 8.41 -3.94 7.57
N ALA A 125 8.50 -4.04 6.24
CA ALA A 125 9.28 -5.06 5.54
C ALA A 125 10.77 -4.97 5.83
N LEU A 126 11.33 -3.76 5.92
CA LEU A 126 12.71 -3.56 6.36
C LEU A 126 12.94 -4.08 7.79
N ALA A 127 12.04 -3.78 8.71
CA ALA A 127 12.15 -4.27 10.09
C ALA A 127 12.09 -5.80 10.14
N VAL A 128 11.14 -6.43 9.44
CA VAL A 128 11.03 -7.90 9.35
C VAL A 128 12.28 -8.53 8.72
N ALA A 129 12.81 -7.92 7.66
CA ALA A 129 14.03 -8.38 7.01
C ALA A 129 15.24 -8.34 7.96
N ASN A 130 15.40 -7.23 8.69
CA ASN A 130 16.48 -7.09 9.67
C ASN A 130 16.35 -8.09 10.83
N ASP A 131 15.13 -8.34 11.32
CA ASP A 131 14.91 -9.36 12.34
C ASP A 131 15.32 -10.75 11.86
N TYR A 132 14.98 -11.10 10.61
CA TYR A 132 15.37 -12.38 10.01
C TYR A 132 16.89 -12.51 9.87
N LEU A 133 17.57 -11.46 9.42
CA LEU A 133 19.03 -11.45 9.25
C LEU A 133 19.79 -11.50 10.59
N THR A 134 19.27 -10.81 11.61
CA THR A 134 19.93 -10.74 12.91
C THR A 134 19.67 -11.97 13.77
N THR A 135 18.44 -12.50 13.74
CA THR A 135 18.03 -13.68 14.50
C THR A 135 17.18 -14.59 13.61
N PRO A 136 17.82 -15.45 12.80
CA PRO A 136 17.10 -16.43 12.00
C PRO A 136 16.16 -17.28 12.89
N PRO A 137 14.88 -17.42 12.52
CA PRO A 137 13.90 -18.08 13.36
C PRO A 137 14.14 -19.59 13.41
N THR A 138 14.01 -20.19 14.60
CA THR A 138 13.96 -21.66 14.72
C THR A 138 12.61 -22.24 14.31
N ASP A 139 11.55 -21.42 14.38
CA ASP A 139 10.20 -21.72 13.91
C ASP A 139 9.77 -20.65 12.91
N PHE A 140 9.95 -20.97 11.62
CA PHE A 140 9.59 -20.07 10.54
C PHE A 140 8.08 -19.85 10.41
N ALA A 141 7.24 -20.83 10.76
CA ALA A 141 5.79 -20.68 10.67
C ALA A 141 5.30 -19.57 11.61
N THR A 142 5.79 -19.59 12.85
CA THR A 142 5.50 -18.52 13.82
C THR A 142 6.07 -17.17 13.37
N PHE A 143 7.30 -17.16 12.84
CA PHE A 143 7.89 -15.94 12.28
C PHE A 143 7.03 -15.35 11.15
N ALA A 144 6.62 -16.17 10.19
CA ALA A 144 5.83 -15.76 9.03
C ALA A 144 4.46 -15.18 9.43
N ILE A 145 3.75 -15.83 10.37
CA ILE A 145 2.47 -15.32 10.89
C ILE A 145 2.67 -13.95 11.56
N SER A 146 3.69 -13.81 12.41
CA SER A 146 4.00 -12.54 13.07
C SER A 146 4.43 -11.45 12.08
N GLY A 147 5.15 -11.83 11.02
CA GLY A 147 5.60 -10.94 9.96
C GLY A 147 4.42 -10.44 9.12
N LEU A 148 3.48 -11.34 8.78
CA LEU A 148 2.25 -10.97 8.10
C LEU A 148 1.42 -9.98 8.92
N GLN A 149 1.28 -10.20 10.23
CA GLN A 149 0.59 -9.25 11.11
C GLN A 149 1.26 -7.87 11.12
N ARG A 150 2.60 -7.82 11.08
CA ARG A 150 3.34 -6.55 10.98
C ARG A 150 3.10 -5.85 9.65
N TYR A 151 2.99 -6.59 8.56
CA TYR A 151 2.58 -6.03 7.26
C TYR A 151 1.15 -5.48 7.35
N GLU A 152 0.21 -6.25 7.87
CA GLU A 152 -1.18 -5.80 8.04
C GLU A 152 -1.30 -4.53 8.89
N MET A 153 -0.51 -4.40 9.96
CA MET A 153 -0.50 -3.18 10.77
C MET A 153 -0.06 -1.94 9.99
N ALA A 154 0.86 -2.08 9.03
CA ALA A 154 1.27 -0.97 8.17
C ALA A 154 0.12 -0.51 7.25
N PHE A 155 -0.67 -1.45 6.73
CA PHE A 155 -1.87 -1.17 5.95
C PHE A 155 -2.97 -0.55 6.82
N GLU A 156 -3.24 -1.12 7.99
CA GLU A 156 -4.19 -0.60 8.97
C GLU A 156 -3.88 0.85 9.36
N ARG A 157 -2.60 1.17 9.56
CA ARG A 157 -2.15 2.52 9.88
C ARG A 157 -2.51 3.51 8.77
N PHE A 158 -2.25 3.14 7.51
CA PHE A 158 -2.64 3.96 6.37
C PHE A 158 -4.16 4.14 6.32
N TYR A 159 -4.93 3.05 6.42
CA TYR A 159 -6.39 3.11 6.36
C TYR A 159 -6.98 3.98 7.46
N THR A 160 -6.47 3.89 8.68
CA THR A 160 -6.90 4.72 9.82
C THR A 160 -6.63 6.20 9.56
N ILE A 161 -5.45 6.55 9.03
CA ILE A 161 -5.11 7.93 8.67
C ILE A 161 -6.04 8.43 7.57
N TYR A 162 -6.32 7.59 6.57
CA TYR A 162 -7.17 7.96 5.44
C TYR A 162 -8.65 8.13 5.84
N GLU A 163 -9.18 7.31 6.75
CA GLU A 163 -10.52 7.52 7.33
C GLU A 163 -10.61 8.85 8.06
N ALA A 164 -9.62 9.17 8.88
CA ALA A 164 -9.56 10.44 9.61
C ALA A 164 -9.50 11.63 8.64
N TYR A 165 -8.73 11.50 7.55
CA TYR A 165 -8.70 12.49 6.48
C TYR A 165 -10.07 12.66 5.83
N GLN A 166 -10.77 11.59 5.45
CA GLN A 166 -12.10 11.68 4.84
C GLN A 166 -13.12 12.40 5.74
N ALA A 167 -13.09 12.09 7.05
CA ALA A 167 -13.94 12.75 8.03
C ALA A 167 -13.63 14.25 8.14
N ALA A 168 -12.34 14.61 8.23
CA ALA A 168 -11.89 16.00 8.28
C ALA A 168 -12.24 16.78 7.00
N SER A 169 -12.08 16.15 5.82
CA SER A 169 -12.46 16.71 4.52
C SER A 169 -13.95 17.04 4.48
N THR A 170 -14.78 16.11 4.97
CA THR A 170 -16.23 16.29 5.01
C THR A 170 -16.65 17.41 5.96
N ASP A 171 -16.06 17.49 7.15
CA ASP A 171 -16.32 18.58 8.11
C ASP A 171 -15.90 19.95 7.53
N TRP A 172 -14.76 20.00 6.83
CA TRP A 172 -14.33 21.22 6.14
C TRP A 172 -15.33 21.62 5.04
N ASP A 173 -15.79 20.67 4.23
CA ASP A 173 -16.76 20.93 3.15
C ASP A 173 -18.09 21.45 3.67
N GLN A 174 -18.57 20.91 4.79
CA GLN A 174 -19.80 21.39 5.42
C GLN A 174 -19.67 22.85 5.89
N ARG A 175 -18.49 23.26 6.36
CA ARG A 175 -18.26 24.61 6.88
C ARG A 175 -17.94 25.62 5.79
N TYR A 176 -17.20 25.19 4.77
CA TYR A 176 -16.48 26.08 3.87
C TYR A 176 -16.73 25.79 2.39
N GLY A 177 -17.30 24.63 2.05
CA GLY A 177 -17.48 24.18 0.68
C GLY A 177 -18.36 25.10 -0.17
N ALA A 178 -19.37 25.74 0.42
CA ALA A 178 -20.21 26.72 -0.28
C ALA A 178 -19.45 27.99 -0.70
N ARG A 179 -18.36 28.33 0.01
CA ARG A 179 -17.56 29.54 -0.26
C ARG A 179 -16.33 29.24 -1.12
N TYR A 180 -15.66 28.13 -0.89
CA TYR A 180 -14.37 27.83 -1.51
C TYR A 180 -14.39 26.62 -2.45
N GLY A 181 -15.56 26.00 -2.66
CA GLY A 181 -15.69 24.75 -3.42
C GLY A 181 -15.40 23.52 -2.55
N ALA A 182 -15.80 22.34 -3.04
CA ALA A 182 -15.60 21.09 -2.31
C ALA A 182 -14.11 20.68 -2.28
N SER A 183 -13.69 20.12 -1.15
CA SER A 183 -12.39 19.54 -0.89
C SER A 183 -12.20 18.33 -1.81
N GLN A 184 -11.23 18.43 -2.71
CA GLN A 184 -10.93 17.34 -3.63
C GLN A 184 -9.89 16.41 -2.98
N PRO A 185 -10.13 15.09 -2.93
CA PRO A 185 -9.09 14.15 -2.53
C PRO A 185 -7.95 14.21 -3.55
N GLY A 186 -6.81 14.73 -3.12
CA GLY A 186 -5.56 14.75 -3.89
C GLY A 186 -5.13 16.09 -4.47
N TRP A 187 -5.90 17.17 -4.32
CA TRP A 187 -5.49 18.50 -4.84
C TRP A 187 -6.01 19.62 -3.93
N VAL A 188 -5.11 20.27 -3.18
CA VAL A 188 -5.40 21.55 -2.54
C VAL A 188 -5.09 22.64 -3.55
N ALA A 189 -6.12 23.31 -4.06
CA ALA A 189 -5.92 24.58 -4.74
C ALA A 189 -5.52 25.62 -3.68
N LEU A 190 -4.24 25.95 -3.62
CA LEU A 190 -3.72 27.00 -2.75
C LEU A 190 -4.19 28.36 -3.31
N TYR A 191 -5.23 28.94 -2.71
CA TYR A 191 -5.63 30.31 -2.98
C TYR A 191 -5.25 31.22 -1.80
N GLY A 192 -4.85 32.45 -2.11
CA GLY A 192 -4.50 33.47 -1.12
C GLY A 192 -2.99 33.65 -0.92
N THR A 193 -2.62 34.65 -0.11
CA THR A 193 -1.23 34.98 0.19
C THR A 193 -0.60 33.96 1.14
N PRO A 194 0.74 33.83 1.18
CA PRO A 194 1.43 32.89 2.09
C PRO A 194 1.02 33.07 3.57
N ALA A 195 0.77 34.30 4.00
CA ALA A 195 0.29 34.60 5.34
C ALA A 195 -1.12 34.03 5.62
N GLN A 196 -2.01 34.03 4.62
CA GLN A 196 -3.35 33.44 4.73
C GLN A 196 -3.29 31.91 4.78
N GLN A 197 -2.36 31.31 4.03
CA GLN A 197 -2.13 29.87 4.00
C GLN A 197 -1.54 29.34 5.33
N LEU A 198 -0.62 30.10 5.94
CA LEU A 198 -0.09 29.84 7.28
C LEU A 198 -1.17 29.97 8.36
N ALA A 199 -1.99 31.03 8.30
CA ALA A 199 -3.08 31.24 9.24
C ALA A 199 -4.17 30.16 9.17
N ALA A 200 -4.37 29.56 8.00
CA ALA A 200 -5.31 28.46 7.79
C ALA A 200 -4.76 27.08 8.23
N GLY A 201 -3.52 27.00 8.72
CA GLY A 201 -2.89 25.76 9.18
C GLY A 201 -2.58 24.75 8.05
N VAL A 202 -2.64 25.20 6.79
CA VAL A 202 -2.44 24.36 5.59
C VAL A 202 -0.94 24.12 5.36
N ALA A 203 -0.10 25.09 5.71
CA ALA A 203 1.35 24.99 5.64
C ALA A 203 1.92 24.52 6.99
N VAL A 204 1.67 23.27 7.36
CA VAL A 204 2.36 22.63 8.47
C VAL A 204 2.89 21.30 7.98
N GLN A 205 4.00 21.35 7.22
CA GLN A 205 5.18 20.47 7.30
C GLN A 205 6.17 20.82 6.16
N GLY A 206 7.23 21.57 6.48
CA GLY A 206 8.53 21.49 5.79
C GLY A 206 8.78 22.39 4.57
N GLN A 207 9.74 23.32 4.71
CA GLN A 207 10.41 24.13 3.67
C GLN A 207 9.55 25.11 2.85
N LEU A 208 9.26 26.28 3.43
CA LEU A 208 9.67 27.50 2.73
C LEU A 208 10.85 28.09 3.51
N PRO A 209 12.02 28.31 2.89
CA PRO A 209 13.09 29.08 3.51
C PRO A 209 12.56 30.47 3.88
N GLU A 210 13.00 31.04 5.01
CA GLU A 210 12.64 32.41 5.38
C GLU A 210 13.09 33.44 4.30
N ASP A 211 14.11 33.09 3.50
CA ASP A 211 14.57 33.81 2.32
C ASP A 211 14.72 32.86 1.11
N PRO A 212 13.69 32.71 0.25
CA PRO A 212 13.84 31.98 -1.00
C PRO A 212 14.65 32.81 -2.01
N VAL A 213 15.68 32.20 -2.60
CA VAL A 213 16.32 32.77 -3.79
C VAL A 213 15.28 32.75 -4.91
N ALA A 214 14.90 33.93 -5.41
CA ALA A 214 13.90 34.06 -6.45
C ALA A 214 14.52 34.46 -7.78
N VAL A 215 14.09 33.81 -8.86
CA VAL A 215 14.45 34.20 -10.22
C VAL A 215 13.30 35.02 -10.81
N PRO A 216 13.54 36.25 -11.31
CA PRO A 216 12.51 37.02 -11.97
C PRO A 216 12.19 36.41 -13.34
N ASP A 217 10.91 36.08 -13.53
CA ASP A 217 10.37 35.68 -14.82
C ASP A 217 10.40 36.87 -15.81
N SER A 218 11.00 36.67 -16.98
CA SER A 218 11.29 37.77 -17.90
C SER A 218 10.07 38.28 -18.68
N GLU A 219 8.98 37.51 -18.74
CA GLU A 219 7.75 37.92 -19.44
C GLU A 219 6.72 38.56 -18.51
N THR A 220 6.60 38.04 -17.28
CA THR A 220 5.56 38.43 -16.34
C THR A 220 6.07 39.28 -15.18
N GLY A 221 7.39 39.33 -14.96
CA GLY A 221 8.01 40.03 -13.84
C GLY A 221 7.77 39.38 -12.48
N ALA A 222 7.17 38.18 -12.44
CA ALA A 222 6.92 37.45 -11.22
C ALA A 222 8.22 36.87 -10.65
N LEU A 223 8.42 36.97 -9.33
CA LEU A 223 9.56 36.37 -8.63
C LEU A 223 9.22 34.92 -8.30
N ILE A 224 9.86 33.97 -9.01
CA ILE A 224 9.64 32.54 -8.80
C ILE A 224 10.63 32.03 -7.75
N PRO A 225 10.15 31.56 -6.58
CA PRO A 225 11.03 31.05 -5.53
C PRO A 225 11.62 29.69 -5.93
N VAL A 226 12.95 29.56 -5.81
CA VAL A 226 13.65 28.29 -6.00
C VAL A 226 13.65 27.54 -4.67
N ILE A 227 12.86 26.48 -4.58
CA ILE A 227 12.83 25.57 -3.42
C ILE A 227 13.78 24.42 -3.71
N ASN A 228 14.83 24.27 -2.90
CA ASN A 228 15.72 23.11 -2.97
C ASN A 228 14.95 21.86 -2.50
N VAL A 229 14.92 20.84 -3.34
CA VAL A 229 14.29 19.56 -3.04
C VAL A 229 15.16 18.83 -2.00
N ASP A 230 14.55 18.36 -0.92
CA ASP A 230 15.22 17.48 0.04
C ASP A 230 15.17 16.04 -0.50
N ASP A 231 16.31 15.51 -0.93
CA ASP A 231 16.46 14.16 -1.49
C ASP A 231 16.07 13.03 -0.51
N THR A 232 15.90 13.36 0.78
CA THR A 232 15.40 12.41 1.78
C THR A 232 13.86 12.33 1.81
N SER A 233 13.19 13.36 1.28
CA SER A 233 11.73 13.49 1.23
C SER A 233 11.17 13.04 -0.13
N ALA A 234 10.16 12.17 -0.11
CA ALA A 234 9.46 11.79 -1.33
C ALA A 234 8.47 12.89 -1.72
N SER A 235 8.81 13.72 -2.69
CA SER A 235 7.86 14.62 -3.36
C SER A 235 7.68 14.17 -4.80
N THR A 236 6.48 13.70 -5.14
CA THR A 236 6.11 13.47 -6.54
C THR A 236 5.87 14.85 -7.17
N PRO A 237 6.60 15.25 -8.23
CA PRO A 237 6.38 16.54 -8.85
C PRO A 237 4.97 16.58 -9.47
N VAL A 238 4.19 17.56 -9.05
CA VAL A 238 2.87 17.88 -9.59
C VAL A 238 3.07 18.89 -10.71
N VAL A 239 2.68 18.52 -11.93
CA VAL A 239 2.57 19.47 -13.05
C VAL A 239 1.09 19.81 -13.22
N GLN A 240 0.75 21.09 -13.17
CA GLN A 240 -0.58 21.57 -13.55
C GLN A 240 -0.78 21.45 -15.07
N PRO A 241 -1.94 21.01 -15.57
CA PRO A 241 -2.27 21.18 -16.98
C PRO A 241 -2.50 22.67 -17.30
N ILE A 242 -1.92 23.13 -18.40
CA ILE A 242 -2.11 24.48 -18.94
C ILE A 242 -3.55 24.62 -19.44
N PRO A 243 -4.28 25.72 -19.14
CA PRO A 243 -5.59 25.98 -19.71
C PRO A 243 -5.54 26.05 -21.24
N ASN A 244 -6.44 25.34 -21.92
CA ASN A 244 -6.68 25.57 -23.35
C ASN A 244 -7.60 26.79 -23.49
N ASP A 245 -7.18 27.76 -24.31
CA ASP A 245 -7.92 28.98 -24.67
C ASP A 245 -9.16 28.66 -25.53
N ALA A 246 -10.15 28.01 -24.95
CA ALA A 246 -11.40 27.66 -25.62
C ALA A 246 -12.63 28.12 -24.84
N ASP A 247 -12.60 29.38 -24.38
CA ASP A 247 -13.80 30.16 -24.01
C ASP A 247 -13.46 31.66 -24.09
N GLN A 248 -13.47 32.21 -25.31
CA GLN A 248 -13.66 33.65 -25.59
C GLN A 248 -14.80 33.82 -26.59
#